data_AF-A0A442BEI0-F1
#
_entry.id   AF-A0A442BEI0-F1
#
_cell.length_a   1.000
_cell.length_b   1.000
_cell.length_c   1.000
_cell.angle_alpha   90.00
_cell.angle_beta   90.00
_cell.angle_gamma   90.00
#
_symmetry.space_group_name_H-M   'P 1'
#
loop_
_entity.id
_entity.type
_entity.pdbx_description
1 polymer ?
#
loop_
_entity_poly.entity_id
_entity_poly.type
_entity_poly.pdbx_seq_one_letter_code
_entity_poly.pdbx_strand_id
1 'polypeptide(L)'
;MARSMIQRRQDAERQRIEAYDARLRQVFAATRPVPDFERALDDARSGFAGMAIRDGALWHPKLKTRDRARLRLAAARYLYARYPVSAALESVWLDSTGLDANEIAFRKSWYVTVARGDSLYKAGANAWLSRKEVHCFLNASGDTGFAEAFWLAIARSYTDDQGLAARLARTKIARTPRRELAFWREVVRFFCGHPASKEEIDDLCDYIGAMHQRDAAYSLKGRTLLSLRRQMLDWHRDIAAIERIEVMRRRAAGRNQRAAGTQAQGGAWDGSRLEDWEWQPTAKDARVRGERFFVRQLKTAEDLVAESRAMHHCVSTYAAKCIAGNASIWVLRRTALGKIERLLTIELDPQNRAIQVRGFGNRPALPEERKIVERWAKARGVTLRA
;
A
#
# COMPACT_ATOMS: atom_id res chain seq x y z
N MET A 1 -10.13 -8.79 78.26
CA MET A 1 -9.18 -7.90 78.97
C MET A 1 -9.19 -6.53 78.33
N ALA A 2 -9.63 -5.50 79.06
CA ALA A 2 -9.66 -4.13 78.55
C ALA A 2 -8.23 -3.58 78.46
N ARG A 3 -7.77 -3.24 77.25
CA ARG A 3 -6.45 -2.61 77.06
C ARG A 3 -6.37 -1.32 77.88
N SER A 4 -5.27 -1.16 78.62
CA SER A 4 -4.98 0.04 79.41
C SER A 4 -5.03 1.30 78.53
N MET A 5 -5.48 2.42 79.09
CA MET A 5 -5.57 3.72 78.38
C MET A 5 -4.21 4.11 77.75
N ILE A 6 -3.11 3.70 78.37
CA ILE A 6 -1.74 3.94 77.89
C ILE A 6 -1.45 3.12 76.62
N GLN A 7 -1.82 1.84 76.59
CA GLN A 7 -1.68 0.98 75.41
C GLN A 7 -2.48 1.50 74.23
N ARG A 8 -3.70 2.00 74.46
CA ARG A 8 -4.53 2.60 73.39
C ARG A 8 -3.89 3.85 72.80
N ARG A 9 -3.22 4.67 73.62
CA ARG A 9 -2.48 5.85 73.14
C ARG A 9 -1.27 5.46 72.30
N GLN A 10 -0.49 4.48 72.75
CA GLN A 10 0.68 3.98 72.01
C GLN A 10 0.27 3.31 70.69
N ASP A 11 -0.82 2.55 70.68
CA ASP A 11 -1.36 1.93 69.45
C ASP A 11 -1.83 3.00 68.45
N ALA A 12 -2.54 4.04 68.94
CA ALA A 12 -2.99 5.14 68.09
C ALA A 12 -1.84 6.00 67.54
N GLU A 13 -0.78 6.20 68.32
CA GLU A 13 0.43 6.89 67.88
C GLU A 13 1.18 6.08 66.80
N ARG A 14 1.31 4.77 67.00
CA ARG A 14 1.91 3.87 66.01
C ARG A 14 1.13 3.86 64.70
N GLN A 15 -0.20 3.79 64.77
CA GLN A 15 -1.08 3.86 63.60
C GLN A 15 -0.96 5.22 62.88
N ARG A 16 -0.80 6.33 63.62
CA ARG A 16 -0.57 7.66 63.01
C ARG A 16 0.77 7.72 62.29
N ILE A 17 1.84 7.19 62.89
CA ILE A 17 3.17 7.13 62.27
C ILE A 17 3.12 6.25 61.01
N GLU A 18 2.52 5.07 61.09
CA GLU A 18 2.39 4.18 59.92
C GLU A 18 1.55 4.81 58.80
N ALA A 19 0.46 5.48 59.13
CA ALA A 19 -0.35 6.20 58.14
C ALA A 19 0.40 7.39 57.52
N TYR A 20 1.21 8.09 58.31
CA TYR A 20 2.06 9.17 57.83
C TYR A 20 3.18 8.66 56.92
N ASP A 21 3.84 7.56 57.28
CA ASP A 21 4.87 6.90 56.46
C ASP A 21 4.31 6.33 55.16
N ALA A 22 3.11 5.73 55.20
CA ALA A 22 2.42 5.26 54.00
C ALA A 22 2.10 6.43 53.04
N ARG A 23 1.68 7.58 53.58
CA ARG A 23 1.43 8.80 52.80
C ARG A 23 2.72 9.39 52.25
N LEU A 24 3.80 9.38 53.04
CA LEU A 24 5.13 9.79 52.57
C LEU A 24 5.61 8.90 51.42
N ARG A 25 5.43 7.58 51.47
CA ARG A 25 5.79 6.67 50.36
C ARG A 25 4.95 6.87 49.10
N GLN A 26 3.69 7.31 49.24
CA GLN A 26 2.85 7.69 48.09
C GLN A 26 3.28 9.03 47.46
N VAL A 27 3.73 9.98 48.28
CA VAL A 27 4.08 11.35 47.82
C VAL A 27 5.53 11.44 47.35
N PHE A 28 6.46 10.76 48.00
CA PHE A 28 7.84 10.61 47.54
C PHE A 28 7.89 9.50 46.50
N ALA A 29 7.70 9.88 45.24
CA ALA A 29 8.02 9.01 44.11
C ALA A 29 9.44 8.46 44.27
N ALA A 30 9.61 7.15 44.10
CA ALA A 30 10.91 6.47 44.14
C ALA A 30 11.98 7.31 43.41
N THR A 31 13.17 7.42 44.01
CA THR A 31 14.30 8.15 43.45
C THR A 31 14.50 7.73 42.00
N ARG A 32 14.17 8.64 41.07
CA ARG A 32 14.19 8.32 39.65
C ARG A 32 15.63 8.02 39.24
N PRO A 33 15.91 6.90 38.54
CA PRO A 33 17.26 6.57 38.14
C PRO A 33 17.87 7.68 37.28
N VAL A 34 19.19 7.82 37.39
CA VAL A 34 19.99 8.76 36.62
C VAL A 34 19.91 8.39 35.13
N PRO A 35 19.93 9.36 34.20
CA PRO A 35 20.06 9.05 32.78
C PRO A 35 21.26 8.14 32.50
N ASP A 36 21.05 7.09 31.72
CA ASP A 36 22.06 6.09 31.37
C ASP A 36 22.84 6.55 30.13
N PHE A 37 23.93 7.29 30.35
CA PHE A 37 24.76 7.84 29.27
C PHE A 37 25.68 6.80 28.64
N GLU A 38 26.15 5.81 29.41
CA GLU A 38 26.98 4.70 28.89
C GLU A 38 26.21 3.89 27.87
N ARG A 39 24.98 3.48 28.21
CA ARG A 39 24.12 2.77 27.25
C ARG A 39 23.81 3.62 26.02
N ALA A 40 23.67 4.93 26.17
CA ALA A 40 23.46 5.82 25.03
C ALA A 40 24.68 5.87 24.09
N LEU A 41 25.90 5.84 24.64
CA LEU A 41 27.14 5.72 23.88
C LEU A 41 27.21 4.37 23.15
N ASP A 42 26.88 3.27 23.84
CA ASP A 42 26.87 1.92 23.25
C ASP A 42 25.85 1.81 22.11
N ASP A 43 24.62 2.28 22.33
CA ASP A 43 23.56 2.31 21.33
C ASP A 43 23.96 3.17 20.10
N ALA A 44 24.73 4.25 20.32
CA ALA A 44 25.21 5.13 19.26
C ALA A 44 26.44 4.56 18.51
N ARG A 45 27.30 3.79 19.19
CA ARG A 45 28.49 3.15 18.63
C ARG A 45 28.19 1.88 17.84
N SER A 46 27.08 1.21 18.15
CA SER A 46 26.69 -0.03 17.47
C SER A 46 26.67 0.12 15.95
N GLY A 47 27.58 -0.59 15.27
CA GLY A 47 27.80 -0.55 13.82
C GLY A 47 28.69 0.57 13.27
N PHE A 48 29.14 1.51 14.11
CA PHE A 48 29.86 2.73 13.69
C PHE A 48 31.07 3.08 14.58
N ALA A 49 31.51 2.18 15.46
CA ALA A 49 32.56 2.45 16.46
C ALA A 49 33.86 3.04 15.89
N GLY A 50 34.31 2.58 14.72
CA GLY A 50 35.52 3.08 14.05
C GLY A 50 35.39 4.45 13.38
N MET A 51 34.22 5.07 13.42
CA MET A 51 33.94 6.35 12.73
C MET A 51 33.81 7.54 13.68
N ALA A 52 33.94 7.34 15.00
CA ALA A 52 33.84 8.38 16.01
C ALA A 52 34.99 9.39 15.89
N ILE A 53 34.68 10.68 15.97
CA ILE A 53 35.64 11.78 15.95
C ILE A 53 35.94 12.33 17.35
N ARG A 54 35.18 11.92 18.37
CA ARG A 54 35.39 12.28 19.77
C ARG A 54 35.37 11.03 20.64
N ASP A 55 36.18 11.04 21.70
CA ASP A 55 36.20 9.96 22.68
C ASP A 55 34.97 10.02 23.60
N GLY A 56 34.19 8.94 23.63
CA GLY A 56 32.99 8.83 24.45
C GLY A 56 33.28 8.90 25.96
N ALA A 57 34.46 8.49 26.41
CA ALA A 57 34.84 8.58 27.82
C ALA A 57 34.94 10.04 28.32
N LEU A 58 35.10 10.99 27.39
CA LEU A 58 35.13 12.42 27.71
C LEU A 58 33.73 13.05 27.69
N TRP A 59 32.67 12.31 27.35
CA TRP A 59 31.33 12.84 27.23
C TRP A 59 30.62 12.95 28.59
N HIS A 60 30.50 14.19 29.08
CA HIS A 60 29.79 14.50 30.33
C HIS A 60 28.62 15.47 30.08
N PRO A 61 27.51 14.99 29.47
CA PRO A 61 26.40 15.85 29.09
C PRO A 61 25.57 16.31 30.29
N LYS A 62 25.18 17.60 30.32
CA LYS A 62 24.26 18.16 31.32
C LYS A 62 22.80 18.01 30.91
N LEU A 63 22.40 16.80 30.48
CA LEU A 63 21.03 16.52 30.02
C LEU A 63 20.14 16.03 31.16
N LYS A 64 18.93 16.60 31.26
CA LYS A 64 17.93 16.21 32.27
C LYS A 64 16.93 15.16 31.78
N THR A 65 16.98 14.81 30.49
CA THR A 65 16.06 13.84 29.88
C THR A 65 16.49 12.41 30.18
N ARG A 66 15.51 11.53 30.33
CA ARG A 66 15.68 10.06 30.46
C ARG A 66 15.18 9.32 29.23
N ASP A 67 14.71 10.06 28.23
CA ASP A 67 14.25 9.51 26.98
C ASP A 67 15.44 8.88 26.25
N ARG A 68 15.41 7.56 26.11
CA ARG A 68 16.50 6.78 25.52
C ARG A 68 16.84 7.24 24.10
N ALA A 69 15.83 7.59 23.31
CA ALA A 69 15.99 8.07 21.94
C ALA A 69 16.72 9.43 21.92
N ARG A 70 16.34 10.37 22.81
CA ARG A 70 17.02 11.67 22.94
C ARG A 70 18.46 11.53 23.44
N LEU A 71 18.71 10.63 24.38
CA LEU A 71 20.06 10.34 24.87
C LEU A 71 20.94 9.75 23.76
N ARG A 72 20.40 8.78 22.98
CA ARG A 72 21.07 8.19 21.83
C ARG A 72 21.41 9.22 20.75
N LEU A 73 20.48 10.12 20.41
CA LEU A 73 20.76 11.21 19.47
C LEU A 73 21.83 12.16 20.02
N ALA A 74 21.79 12.50 21.31
CA ALA A 74 22.81 13.35 21.92
C ALA A 74 24.20 12.68 21.90
N ALA A 75 24.28 11.37 22.15
CA ALA A 75 25.50 10.60 22.01
C ALA A 75 26.01 10.60 20.57
N ALA A 76 25.13 10.38 19.57
CA ALA A 76 25.50 10.42 18.16
C ALA A 76 26.03 11.80 17.72
N ARG A 77 25.39 12.89 18.16
CA ARG A 77 25.86 14.27 17.94
C ARG A 77 27.25 14.48 18.54
N TYR A 78 27.50 13.99 19.75
CA TYR A 78 28.81 14.11 20.38
C TYR A 78 29.88 13.29 19.66
N LEU A 79 29.61 12.01 19.38
CA LEU A 79 30.59 11.10 18.81
C LEU A 79 30.96 11.43 17.37
N TYR A 80 30.00 11.89 16.55
CA TYR A 80 30.18 11.97 15.10
C TYR A 80 30.08 13.39 14.52
N ALA A 81 29.41 14.33 15.20
CA ALA A 81 29.09 15.63 14.59
C ALA A 81 30.15 16.71 14.83
N ARG A 82 30.82 17.10 13.74
CA ARG A 82 31.57 18.35 13.62
C ARG A 82 30.64 19.52 13.25
N TYR A 83 29.60 19.24 12.48
CA TYR A 83 28.62 20.22 12.01
C TYR A 83 27.19 19.83 12.42
N PRO A 84 26.28 20.80 12.60
CA PRO A 84 24.86 20.51 12.77
C PRO A 84 24.31 19.72 11.58
N VAL A 85 23.40 18.78 11.86
CA VAL A 85 22.77 17.91 10.85
C VAL A 85 21.26 18.13 10.88
N SER A 86 20.60 18.02 9.72
CA SER A 86 19.16 18.22 9.62
C SER A 86 18.35 17.19 10.43
N ALA A 87 17.18 17.61 10.92
CA ALA A 87 16.24 16.76 11.66
C ALA A 87 15.89 15.47 10.89
N ALA A 88 15.83 15.56 9.56
CA ALA A 88 15.58 14.43 8.67
C ALA A 88 16.58 13.27 8.86
N LEU A 89 17.87 13.58 8.98
CA LEU A 89 18.92 12.58 9.22
C LEU A 89 19.06 12.23 10.70
N GLU A 90 18.67 13.11 11.60
CA GLU A 90 18.64 12.83 13.04
C GLU A 90 17.52 11.87 13.43
N SER A 91 16.42 11.85 12.66
CA SER A 91 15.22 11.06 12.94
C SER A 91 15.50 9.57 13.18
N VAL A 92 16.48 8.97 12.48
CA VAL A 92 16.86 7.55 12.66
C VAL A 92 17.41 7.24 14.07
N TRP A 93 17.99 8.23 14.75
CA TRP A 93 18.46 8.10 16.12
C TRP A 93 17.36 8.33 17.15
N LEU A 94 16.21 8.87 16.73
CA LEU A 94 15.05 9.04 17.58
C LEU A 94 14.12 7.84 17.46
N ASP A 95 13.69 7.52 16.24
CA ASP A 95 12.78 6.42 15.96
C ASP A 95 13.24 5.63 14.74
N SER A 96 13.29 4.31 14.91
CA SER A 96 13.62 3.36 13.85
C SER A 96 12.51 2.33 13.64
N THR A 97 11.32 2.56 14.21
CA THR A 97 10.17 1.68 14.10
C THR A 97 9.75 1.55 12.63
N GLY A 98 9.52 0.32 12.18
CA GLY A 98 9.13 0.02 10.80
C GLY A 98 10.27 0.08 9.77
N LEU A 99 11.52 0.31 10.20
CA LEU A 99 12.70 0.20 9.33
C LEU A 99 13.38 -1.15 9.51
N ASP A 100 13.84 -1.74 8.41
CA ASP A 100 14.73 -2.91 8.47
C ASP A 100 16.16 -2.51 8.87
N ALA A 101 16.97 -3.50 9.26
CA ALA A 101 18.33 -3.27 9.74
C ALA A 101 19.23 -2.60 8.68
N ASN A 102 19.04 -2.91 7.40
CA ASN A 102 19.82 -2.32 6.31
C ASN A 102 19.47 -0.83 6.15
N GLU A 103 18.20 -0.48 6.24
CA GLU A 103 17.75 0.90 6.15
C GLU A 103 18.20 1.75 7.35
N ILE A 104 18.19 1.16 8.56
CA ILE A 104 18.72 1.82 9.75
C ILE A 104 20.22 2.10 9.57
N ALA A 105 21.00 1.10 9.16
CA ALA A 105 22.43 1.25 8.92
C ALA A 105 22.71 2.30 7.84
N PHE A 106 21.96 2.26 6.74
CA PHE A 106 22.05 3.22 5.65
C PHE A 106 21.82 4.67 6.12
N ARG A 107 20.71 4.94 6.82
CA ARG A 107 20.40 6.30 7.31
C ARG A 107 21.39 6.80 8.35
N LYS A 108 21.86 5.91 9.25
CA LYS A 108 22.93 6.26 10.21
C LYS A 108 24.23 6.58 9.50
N SER A 109 24.61 5.83 8.45
CA SER A 109 25.78 6.13 7.64
C SER A 109 25.69 7.52 7.01
N TRP A 110 24.52 7.86 6.44
CA TRP A 110 24.29 9.20 5.88
C TRP A 110 24.40 10.31 6.92
N TYR A 111 23.84 10.10 8.11
CA TYR A 111 24.03 11.01 9.23
C TYR A 111 25.52 11.20 9.53
N VAL A 112 26.28 10.12 9.75
CA VAL A 112 27.70 10.19 10.12
C VAL A 112 28.53 10.91 9.04
N THR A 113 28.30 10.62 7.76
CA THR A 113 28.94 11.33 6.64
C THR A 113 28.72 12.83 6.73
N VAL A 114 27.45 13.26 6.84
CA VAL A 114 27.11 14.69 6.88
C VAL A 114 27.62 15.35 8.15
N ALA A 115 27.50 14.67 9.28
CA ALA A 115 27.93 15.14 10.60
C ALA A 115 29.42 15.49 10.62
N ARG A 116 30.24 14.73 9.88
CA ARG A 116 31.70 14.96 9.74
C ARG A 116 32.06 16.08 8.75
N GLY A 117 31.10 16.51 7.92
CA GLY A 117 31.31 17.47 6.83
C GLY A 117 31.66 16.83 5.49
N ASP A 118 31.53 15.51 5.37
CA ASP A 118 31.79 14.79 4.13
C ASP A 118 30.62 14.94 3.13
N SER A 119 30.91 14.74 1.84
CA SER A 119 29.91 14.93 0.79
C SER A 119 28.89 13.78 0.75
N LEU A 120 27.65 14.05 1.18
CA LEU A 120 26.54 13.08 1.09
C LEU A 120 26.29 12.60 -0.35
N TYR A 121 26.45 13.49 -1.33
CA TYR A 121 26.32 13.15 -2.74
C TYR A 121 27.33 12.06 -3.16
N LYS A 122 28.59 12.16 -2.72
CA LYS A 122 29.63 11.15 -2.99
C LYS A 122 29.43 9.88 -2.16
N ALA A 123 28.77 9.96 -1.01
CA ALA A 123 28.43 8.82 -0.15
C ALA A 123 27.19 8.02 -0.63
N GLY A 124 26.88 8.09 -1.93
CA GLY A 124 25.84 7.28 -2.57
C GLY A 124 24.48 7.96 -2.73
N ALA A 125 24.27 9.18 -2.19
CA ALA A 125 23.01 9.89 -2.45
C ALA A 125 22.79 10.24 -3.93
N ASN A 126 23.87 10.31 -4.71
CA ASN A 126 23.83 10.49 -6.16
C ASN A 126 23.08 9.39 -6.92
N ALA A 127 22.85 8.22 -6.30
CA ALA A 127 22.03 7.16 -6.88
C ALA A 127 20.54 7.55 -6.97
N TRP A 128 20.10 8.53 -6.18
CA TRP A 128 18.68 8.90 -6.08
C TRP A 128 18.42 10.40 -6.22
N LEU A 129 19.36 11.24 -5.81
CA LEU A 129 19.21 12.69 -5.75
C LEU A 129 20.33 13.38 -6.56
N SER A 130 19.96 14.40 -7.31
CA SER A 130 20.90 15.35 -7.91
C SER A 130 21.60 16.19 -6.83
N ARG A 131 22.67 16.91 -7.20
CA ARG A 131 23.38 17.79 -6.27
C ARG A 131 22.47 18.87 -5.66
N LYS A 132 21.57 19.44 -6.48
CA LYS A 132 20.60 20.45 -6.01
C LYS A 132 19.61 19.84 -5.03
N GLU A 133 19.10 18.64 -5.31
CA GLU A 133 18.18 17.93 -4.41
C GLU A 133 18.88 17.52 -3.10
N VAL A 134 20.13 17.02 -3.14
CA VAL A 134 20.90 16.75 -1.91
C VAL A 134 21.06 18.02 -1.07
N HIS A 135 21.36 19.17 -1.69
CA HIS A 135 21.43 20.43 -0.98
C HIS A 135 20.07 20.80 -0.35
N CYS A 136 18.97 20.67 -1.08
CA CYS A 136 17.63 20.91 -0.53
C CYS A 136 17.26 19.95 0.61
N PHE A 137 17.63 18.67 0.51
CA PHE A 137 17.38 17.66 1.53
C PHE A 137 18.10 17.97 2.84
N LEU A 138 19.37 18.38 2.75
CA LEU A 138 20.19 18.74 3.91
C LEU A 138 19.76 20.05 4.57
N ASN A 139 19.09 20.94 3.83
CA ASN A 139 18.62 22.23 4.31
C ASN A 139 17.08 22.27 4.46
N ALA A 140 16.42 21.11 4.56
CA ALA A 140 14.99 21.05 4.81
C ALA A 140 14.71 21.61 6.22
N SER A 141 13.91 22.67 6.28
CA SER A 141 13.53 23.33 7.54
C SER A 141 12.45 22.57 8.30
N GLY A 142 12.47 22.69 9.63
CA GLY A 142 11.46 22.13 10.54
C GLY A 142 11.65 20.65 10.86
N ASP A 143 10.73 20.11 11.66
CA ASP A 143 10.73 18.70 12.11
C ASP A 143 10.21 17.75 11.01
N THR A 144 10.83 17.81 9.83
CA THR A 144 10.51 16.92 8.71
C THR A 144 11.22 15.58 8.88
N GLY A 145 10.46 14.49 8.74
CA GLY A 145 11.02 13.14 8.76
C GLY A 145 11.90 12.88 7.53
N PHE A 146 12.74 11.84 7.60
CA PHE A 146 13.65 11.47 6.50
C PHE A 146 12.96 11.39 5.13
N ALA A 147 11.84 10.66 5.04
CA ALA A 147 11.13 10.45 3.78
C ALA A 147 10.45 11.73 3.26
N GLU A 148 9.89 12.54 4.17
CA GLU A 148 9.29 13.83 3.81
C GLU A 148 10.34 14.80 3.28
N ALA A 149 11.46 14.97 3.98
CA ALA A 149 12.55 15.82 3.53
C ALA A 149 13.13 15.35 2.18
N PHE A 150 13.23 14.04 1.98
CA PHE A 150 13.71 13.45 0.73
C PHE A 150 12.80 13.82 -0.45
N TRP A 151 11.50 13.64 -0.30
CA TRP A 151 10.54 13.98 -1.35
C TRP A 151 10.29 15.48 -1.49
N LEU A 152 10.40 16.25 -0.41
CA LEU A 152 10.41 17.72 -0.45
C LEU A 152 11.55 18.21 -1.35
N ALA A 153 12.76 17.67 -1.18
CA ALA A 153 13.90 18.02 -2.00
C ALA A 153 13.66 17.75 -3.49
N ILE A 154 13.07 16.61 -3.83
CA ILE A 154 12.68 16.26 -5.19
C ILE A 154 11.60 17.23 -5.71
N ALA A 155 10.54 17.48 -4.96
CA ALA A 155 9.45 18.36 -5.38
C ALA A 155 9.94 19.80 -5.63
N ARG A 156 10.88 20.29 -4.82
CA ARG A 156 11.55 21.59 -4.98
C ARG A 156 12.41 21.70 -6.25
N SER A 157 12.70 20.59 -6.93
CA SER A 157 13.33 20.61 -8.25
C SER A 157 12.35 20.91 -9.38
N TYR A 158 11.05 20.73 -9.15
CA TYR A 158 9.98 20.87 -10.15
C TYR A 158 9.07 22.07 -9.94
N THR A 159 9.04 22.66 -8.75
CA THR A 159 8.23 23.84 -8.45
C THR A 159 8.91 24.78 -7.46
N ASP A 160 8.72 26.08 -7.67
CA ASP A 160 9.14 27.12 -6.74
C ASP A 160 8.13 27.35 -5.61
N ASP A 161 6.90 26.83 -5.74
CA ASP A 161 5.87 26.87 -4.70
C ASP A 161 6.26 25.94 -3.53
N GLN A 162 6.73 26.56 -2.45
CA GLN A 162 7.14 25.88 -1.22
C GLN A 162 5.98 25.14 -0.56
N GLY A 163 4.77 25.70 -0.59
CA GLY A 163 3.58 25.11 0.03
C GLY A 163 3.13 23.86 -0.72
N LEU A 164 3.18 23.88 -2.05
CA LEU A 164 2.90 22.70 -2.88
C LEU A 164 3.96 21.61 -2.68
N ALA A 165 5.25 21.96 -2.68
CA ALA A 165 6.31 20.98 -2.46
C ALA A 165 6.21 20.32 -1.08
N ALA A 166 5.94 21.10 -0.03
CA ALA A 166 5.72 20.60 1.33
C ALA A 166 4.47 19.72 1.44
N ARG A 167 3.38 20.07 0.74
CA ARG A 167 2.17 19.25 0.68
C ARG A 167 2.45 17.90 0.02
N LEU A 168 3.12 17.89 -1.13
CA LEU A 168 3.49 16.67 -1.85
C LEU A 168 4.36 15.74 -0.99
N ALA A 169 5.34 16.30 -0.28
CA ALA A 169 6.19 15.56 0.65
C ALA A 169 5.44 14.89 1.81
N ARG A 170 4.21 15.33 2.11
CA ARG A 170 3.36 14.76 3.18
C ARG A 170 2.28 13.80 2.66
N THR A 171 2.24 13.55 1.36
CA THR A 171 1.32 12.59 0.74
C THR A 171 1.87 11.16 0.83
N LYS A 172 1.08 10.18 0.39
CA LYS A 172 1.50 8.77 0.25
C LYS A 172 2.71 8.59 -0.67
N ILE A 173 3.03 9.55 -1.54
CA ILE A 173 4.27 9.55 -2.34
C ILE A 173 5.49 9.35 -1.44
N ALA A 174 5.51 9.95 -0.25
CA ALA A 174 6.63 9.82 0.68
C ALA A 174 6.86 8.39 1.19
N ARG A 175 5.86 7.53 1.08
CA ARG A 175 5.89 6.12 1.54
C ARG A 175 6.17 5.15 0.40
N THR A 176 6.39 5.64 -0.81
CA THR A 176 6.64 4.80 -1.99
C THR A 176 8.04 4.19 -1.95
N PRO A 177 8.21 2.96 -2.47
CA PRO A 177 9.50 2.28 -2.39
C PRO A 177 10.54 2.95 -3.30
N ARG A 178 11.77 3.15 -2.79
CA ARG A 178 12.88 3.78 -3.54
C ARG A 178 13.22 3.08 -4.86
N ARG A 179 12.90 1.79 -5.02
CA ARG A 179 13.08 1.05 -6.28
C ARG A 179 12.20 1.60 -7.43
N GLU A 180 11.07 2.22 -7.09
CA GLU A 180 10.12 2.82 -8.05
C GLU A 180 10.30 4.34 -8.13
N LEU A 181 11.41 4.88 -7.61
CA LEU A 181 11.67 6.31 -7.51
C LEU A 181 11.50 7.03 -8.85
N ALA A 182 12.00 6.44 -9.94
CA ALA A 182 11.91 7.05 -11.28
C ALA A 182 10.44 7.33 -11.67
N PHE A 183 9.55 6.35 -11.47
CA PHE A 183 8.12 6.50 -11.74
C PHE A 183 7.47 7.53 -10.82
N TRP A 184 7.70 7.44 -9.51
CA TRP A 184 7.09 8.37 -8.55
C TRP A 184 7.61 9.81 -8.69
N ARG A 185 8.82 10.01 -9.24
CA ARG A 185 9.29 11.35 -9.65
C ARG A 185 8.44 11.94 -10.78
N GLU A 186 7.99 11.13 -11.73
CA GLU A 186 7.04 11.59 -12.76
C GLU A 186 5.68 11.96 -12.16
N VAL A 187 5.23 11.21 -11.14
CA VAL A 187 4.00 11.52 -10.40
C VAL A 187 4.11 12.84 -9.64
N VAL A 188 5.22 13.09 -8.95
CA VAL A 188 5.49 14.38 -8.30
C VAL A 188 5.50 15.51 -9.33
N ARG A 189 6.22 15.33 -10.44
CA ARG A 189 6.27 16.32 -11.52
C ARG A 189 4.88 16.61 -12.08
N PHE A 190 4.03 15.58 -12.23
CA PHE A 190 2.65 15.73 -12.68
C PHE A 190 1.84 16.62 -11.73
N PHE A 191 1.89 16.36 -10.42
CA PHE A 191 1.15 17.16 -9.43
C PHE A 191 1.74 18.55 -9.18
N CYS A 192 3.03 18.77 -9.46
CA CYS A 192 3.59 20.12 -9.52
C CYS A 192 2.93 20.97 -10.62
N GLY A 193 2.59 20.36 -11.76
CA GLY A 193 1.85 21.03 -12.84
C GLY A 193 0.32 21.00 -12.69
N HIS A 194 -0.20 20.15 -11.83
CA HIS A 194 -1.64 19.98 -11.57
C HIS A 194 -1.92 19.91 -10.07
N PRO A 195 -1.85 21.06 -9.36
CA PRO A 195 -2.02 21.08 -7.90
C PRO A 195 -3.39 20.56 -7.47
N ALA A 196 -3.42 19.79 -6.39
CA ALA A 196 -4.63 19.24 -5.78
C ALA A 196 -4.49 19.20 -4.24
N SER A 197 -5.57 18.89 -3.52
CA SER A 197 -5.50 18.73 -2.06
C SER A 197 -4.66 17.50 -1.69
N LYS A 198 -4.17 17.43 -0.45
CA LYS A 198 -3.38 16.29 0.02
C LYS A 198 -4.21 15.00 -0.05
N GLU A 199 -5.46 15.07 0.38
CA GLU A 199 -6.41 13.97 0.42
C GLU A 199 -6.65 13.42 -0.99
N GLU A 200 -6.87 14.30 -1.95
CA GLU A 200 -7.08 13.91 -3.34
C GLU A 200 -5.82 13.29 -3.96
N ILE A 201 -4.63 13.83 -3.66
CA ILE A 201 -3.37 13.23 -4.11
C ILE A 201 -3.20 11.84 -3.50
N ASP A 202 -3.55 11.64 -2.23
CA ASP A 202 -3.46 10.35 -1.56
C ASP A 202 -4.38 9.29 -2.21
N ASP A 203 -5.62 9.66 -2.57
CA ASP A 203 -6.55 8.76 -3.27
C ASP A 203 -6.03 8.44 -4.68
N LEU A 204 -5.52 9.45 -5.39
CA LEU A 204 -4.92 9.26 -6.71
C LEU A 204 -3.65 8.41 -6.64
N CYS A 205 -2.85 8.51 -5.57
CA CYS A 205 -1.66 7.68 -5.39
C CYS A 205 -2.03 6.20 -5.25
N ASP A 206 -3.11 5.86 -4.54
CA ASP A 206 -3.56 4.47 -4.44
C ASP A 206 -3.94 3.92 -5.82
N TYR A 207 -4.70 4.70 -6.60
CA TYR A 207 -5.06 4.33 -7.96
C TYR A 207 -3.84 4.20 -8.89
N ILE A 208 -2.97 5.21 -8.91
CA ILE A 208 -1.76 5.24 -9.75
C ILE A 208 -0.83 4.08 -9.39
N GLY A 209 -0.64 3.80 -8.10
CA GLY A 209 0.14 2.67 -7.61
C GLY A 209 -0.46 1.34 -8.05
N ALA A 210 -1.78 1.16 -7.92
CA ALA A 210 -2.47 -0.05 -8.38
C ALA A 210 -2.35 -0.26 -9.90
N MET A 211 -2.40 0.82 -10.68
CA MET A 211 -2.22 0.75 -12.13
C MET A 211 -0.77 0.43 -12.53
N HIS A 212 0.21 1.04 -11.87
CA HIS A 212 1.63 0.76 -12.13
C HIS A 212 2.04 -0.67 -11.76
N GLN A 213 1.48 -1.21 -10.68
CA GLN A 213 1.69 -2.62 -10.31
C GLN A 213 1.10 -3.60 -11.34
N ARG A 214 -0.02 -3.24 -11.98
CA ARG A 214 -0.66 -4.05 -13.03
C ARG A 214 0.07 -3.94 -14.37
N ASP A 215 0.58 -2.76 -14.67
CA ASP A 215 1.28 -2.45 -15.92
C ASP A 215 2.50 -1.57 -15.64
N ALA A 216 3.69 -2.16 -15.72
CA ALA A 216 4.95 -1.45 -15.50
C ALA A 216 5.19 -0.34 -16.55
N ALA A 217 4.53 -0.39 -17.71
CA ALA A 217 4.57 0.65 -18.73
C ALA A 217 3.55 1.78 -18.50
N TYR A 218 2.75 1.71 -17.43
CA TYR A 218 1.78 2.74 -17.09
C TYR A 218 2.47 4.10 -16.92
N SER A 219 1.96 5.12 -17.62
CA SER A 219 2.50 6.48 -17.56
C SER A 219 1.39 7.51 -17.43
N LEU A 220 1.75 8.63 -16.80
CA LEU A 220 0.92 9.84 -16.68
C LEU A 220 1.04 10.78 -17.89
N LYS A 221 1.92 10.48 -18.85
CA LYS A 221 2.13 11.31 -20.04
C LYS A 221 0.83 11.45 -20.85
N GLY A 222 0.43 12.69 -21.13
CA GLY A 222 -0.80 13.01 -21.88
C GLY A 222 -2.09 12.91 -21.06
N ARG A 223 -2.02 12.61 -19.75
CA ARG A 223 -3.19 12.61 -18.86
C ARG A 223 -3.44 14.01 -18.30
N THR A 224 -4.71 14.29 -18.00
CA THR A 224 -5.14 15.46 -17.24
C THR A 224 -5.61 15.02 -15.85
N LEU A 225 -5.62 15.94 -14.89
CA LEU A 225 -6.13 15.68 -13.54
C LEU A 225 -7.60 15.21 -13.57
N LEU A 226 -8.43 15.81 -14.42
CA LEU A 226 -9.83 15.42 -14.61
C LEU A 226 -9.97 13.97 -15.12
N SER A 227 -9.14 13.57 -16.09
CA SER A 227 -9.14 12.21 -16.62
C SER A 227 -8.71 11.19 -15.57
N LEU A 228 -7.71 11.53 -14.74
CA LEU A 228 -7.27 10.68 -13.63
C LEU A 228 -8.35 10.55 -12.56
N ARG A 229 -8.98 11.65 -12.14
CA ARG A 229 -10.10 11.64 -11.18
C ARG A 229 -11.21 10.69 -11.63
N ARG A 230 -11.64 10.80 -12.89
CA ARG A 230 -12.68 9.92 -13.45
C ARG A 230 -12.26 8.45 -13.36
N GLN A 231 -11.04 8.13 -13.78
CA GLN A 231 -10.56 6.74 -13.75
C GLN A 231 -10.39 6.18 -12.33
N MET A 232 -9.93 7.00 -11.39
CA MET A 232 -9.84 6.67 -9.96
C MET A 232 -11.23 6.40 -9.38
N LEU A 233 -12.23 7.24 -9.68
CA LEU A 233 -13.61 7.02 -9.26
C LEU A 233 -14.20 5.73 -9.85
N ASP A 234 -13.94 5.44 -11.12
CA ASP A 234 -14.33 4.18 -11.76
C ASP A 234 -13.68 2.98 -11.06
N TRP A 235 -12.39 3.08 -10.75
CA TRP A 235 -11.66 2.06 -10.03
C TRP A 235 -12.19 1.82 -8.60
N HIS A 236 -12.54 2.87 -7.85
CA HIS A 236 -13.19 2.72 -6.56
C HIS A 236 -14.57 2.06 -6.66
N ARG A 237 -15.36 2.40 -7.70
CA ARG A 237 -16.64 1.73 -7.97
C ARG A 237 -16.46 0.25 -8.27
N ASP A 238 -15.42 -0.11 -9.02
CA ASP A 238 -15.07 -1.49 -9.30
C ASP A 238 -14.70 -2.25 -8.01
N ILE A 239 -13.85 -1.67 -7.15
CA ILE A 239 -13.49 -2.27 -5.85
C ILE A 239 -14.74 -2.49 -5.00
N ALA A 240 -15.60 -1.47 -4.86
CA ALA A 240 -16.83 -1.60 -4.07
C ALA A 240 -17.79 -2.65 -4.66
N ALA A 241 -17.84 -2.81 -5.98
CA ALA A 241 -18.62 -3.87 -6.61
C ALA A 241 -18.04 -5.27 -6.31
N ILE A 242 -16.72 -5.43 -6.43
CA ILE A 242 -16.01 -6.67 -6.10
C ILE A 242 -16.26 -7.06 -4.64
N GLU A 243 -16.07 -6.12 -3.70
CA GLU A 243 -16.29 -6.37 -2.26
C GLU A 243 -17.72 -6.79 -1.95
N ARG A 244 -18.73 -6.16 -2.57
CA ARG A 244 -20.14 -6.56 -2.42
C ARG A 244 -20.37 -7.99 -2.90
N ILE A 245 -19.80 -8.37 -4.04
CA ILE A 245 -19.90 -9.73 -4.57
C ILE A 245 -19.21 -10.73 -3.65
N GLU A 246 -18.02 -10.40 -3.16
CA GLU A 246 -17.27 -11.24 -2.22
C GLU A 246 -18.00 -11.42 -0.88
N VAL A 247 -18.70 -10.41 -0.39
CA VAL A 247 -19.57 -10.55 0.80
C VAL A 247 -20.73 -11.51 0.51
N MET A 248 -21.39 -11.40 -0.65
CA MET A 248 -22.47 -12.32 -1.05
C MET A 248 -21.95 -13.77 -1.15
N ARG A 249 -20.79 -13.96 -1.77
CA ARG A 249 -20.15 -15.27 -1.93
C ARG A 249 -19.83 -15.91 -0.58
N ARG A 250 -19.18 -15.16 0.32
CA ARG A 250 -18.87 -15.64 1.68
C ARG A 250 -20.13 -16.04 2.46
N ARG A 251 -21.23 -15.27 2.34
CA ARG A 251 -22.52 -15.61 2.97
C ARG A 251 -23.15 -16.89 2.39
N ALA A 252 -23.01 -17.13 1.09
CA ALA A 252 -23.48 -18.38 0.47
C ALA A 252 -22.63 -19.57 0.90
N ALA A 253 -21.31 -19.43 0.89
CA ALA A 253 -20.38 -20.46 1.34
C ALA A 253 -20.60 -20.85 2.82
N GLY A 254 -20.78 -19.88 3.72
CA GLY A 254 -21.05 -20.15 5.14
C GLY A 254 -22.38 -20.87 5.40
N ARG A 255 -23.40 -20.68 4.54
CA ARG A 255 -24.64 -21.46 4.59
C ARG A 255 -24.41 -22.90 4.16
N ASN A 256 -23.62 -23.11 3.12
CA ASN A 256 -23.29 -24.45 2.61
C ASN A 256 -22.31 -25.22 3.53
N GLN A 257 -21.38 -24.53 4.19
CA GLN A 257 -20.43 -25.14 5.14
C GLN A 257 -21.09 -25.71 6.40
N ARG A 258 -22.21 -25.12 6.83
CA ARG A 258 -23.03 -25.72 7.92
C ARG A 258 -23.72 -27.01 7.48
N ALA A 259 -23.86 -27.26 6.18
CA ALA A 259 -24.48 -28.45 5.61
C ALA A 259 -23.48 -29.50 5.13
N ALA A 260 -22.29 -29.08 4.70
CA ALA A 260 -21.21 -29.96 4.23
C ALA A 260 -19.89 -29.43 4.81
N GLY A 261 -19.23 -30.19 5.69
CA GLY A 261 -18.03 -29.80 6.46
C GLY A 261 -16.76 -29.57 5.63
N THR A 262 -16.83 -28.98 4.44
CA THR A 262 -15.72 -28.73 3.53
C THR A 262 -15.48 -27.24 3.32
N GLN A 263 -14.25 -26.80 3.57
CA GLN A 263 -13.81 -25.43 3.39
C GLN A 263 -13.57 -25.16 1.89
N ALA A 264 -14.45 -24.37 1.25
CA ALA A 264 -14.22 -23.88 -0.10
C ALA A 264 -13.04 -22.88 -0.09
N GLN A 265 -11.84 -23.37 -0.36
CA GLN A 265 -10.63 -22.57 -0.48
C GLN A 265 -10.51 -22.05 -1.92
N GLY A 266 -11.00 -20.84 -2.16
CA GLY A 266 -10.86 -20.14 -3.43
C GLY A 266 -11.74 -18.90 -3.50
N GLY A 267 -11.32 -17.87 -4.25
CA GLY A 267 -12.15 -16.68 -4.54
C GLY A 267 -13.27 -16.94 -5.56
N ALA A 268 -13.25 -18.11 -6.21
CA ALA A 268 -14.24 -18.50 -7.21
C ALA A 268 -15.46 -19.19 -6.60
N TRP A 269 -16.63 -19.07 -7.23
CA TRP A 269 -17.79 -19.94 -6.98
C TRP A 269 -17.80 -21.12 -7.98
N ASP A 270 -18.52 -22.19 -7.64
CA ASP A 270 -18.49 -23.47 -8.37
C ASP A 270 -18.80 -23.33 -9.87
N GLY A 271 -19.81 -22.52 -10.20
CA GLY A 271 -20.18 -22.24 -11.59
C GLY A 271 -20.90 -23.40 -12.28
N SER A 272 -20.88 -23.40 -13.61
CA SER A 272 -21.47 -24.46 -14.43
C SER A 272 -20.43 -25.57 -14.63
N ARG A 273 -20.91 -26.81 -14.82
CA ARG A 273 -20.06 -27.98 -15.09
C ARG A 273 -19.60 -28.06 -16.54
N LEU A 274 -20.07 -27.17 -17.41
CA LEU A 274 -19.58 -27.11 -18.78
C LEU A 274 -18.08 -26.78 -18.77
N GLU A 275 -17.36 -27.39 -19.69
CA GLU A 275 -15.93 -27.13 -19.87
C GLU A 275 -15.69 -25.91 -20.76
N ASP A 276 -14.58 -25.23 -20.49
CA ASP A 276 -14.05 -24.21 -21.39
C ASP A 276 -13.86 -24.78 -22.80
N TRP A 277 -14.03 -23.94 -23.81
CA TRP A 277 -13.96 -24.36 -25.21
C TRP A 277 -12.97 -23.48 -25.97
N GLU A 278 -12.18 -24.10 -26.83
CA GLU A 278 -11.24 -23.42 -27.73
C GLU A 278 -11.39 -23.99 -29.14
N TRP A 279 -11.27 -23.12 -30.14
CA TRP A 279 -11.34 -23.51 -31.54
C TRP A 279 -10.42 -22.64 -32.39
N GLN A 280 -9.63 -23.31 -33.23
CA GLN A 280 -8.78 -22.67 -34.22
C GLN A 280 -9.40 -22.89 -35.61
N PRO A 281 -9.68 -21.82 -36.38
CA PRO A 281 -10.13 -21.94 -37.77
C PRO A 281 -9.08 -22.63 -38.64
N THR A 282 -9.53 -23.29 -39.70
CA THR A 282 -8.62 -23.84 -40.72
C THR A 282 -7.92 -22.71 -41.47
N ALA A 283 -6.80 -22.99 -42.15
CA ALA A 283 -6.08 -21.98 -42.92
C ALA A 283 -6.94 -21.28 -44.01
N LYS A 284 -8.01 -21.93 -44.48
CA LYS A 284 -8.94 -21.36 -45.47
C LYS A 284 -10.00 -20.44 -44.83
N ASP A 285 -10.37 -20.70 -43.58
CA ASP A 285 -11.42 -19.96 -42.86
C ASP A 285 -10.84 -18.84 -41.97
N ALA A 286 -9.55 -18.95 -41.63
CA ALA A 286 -8.85 -17.98 -40.78
C ALA A 286 -8.72 -16.65 -41.52
N ARG A 287 -9.19 -15.57 -40.89
CA ARG A 287 -9.03 -14.20 -41.42
C ARG A 287 -7.61 -13.69 -41.22
N VAL A 288 -6.92 -14.22 -40.21
CA VAL A 288 -5.53 -13.88 -39.89
C VAL A 288 -4.78 -15.12 -39.39
N ARG A 289 -3.47 -15.16 -39.64
CA ARG A 289 -2.62 -16.26 -39.18
C ARG A 289 -2.65 -16.37 -37.64
N GLY A 290 -2.89 -17.58 -37.14
CA GLY A 290 -2.93 -17.86 -35.69
C GLY A 290 -4.21 -17.39 -34.99
N GLU A 291 -5.27 -17.09 -35.75
CA GLU A 291 -6.58 -16.81 -35.19
C GLU A 291 -7.07 -17.99 -34.32
N ARG A 292 -7.61 -17.68 -33.14
CA ARG A 292 -8.26 -18.67 -32.27
C ARG A 292 -9.41 -18.04 -31.51
N PHE A 293 -10.43 -18.81 -31.21
CA PHE A 293 -11.57 -18.41 -30.42
C PHE A 293 -11.62 -19.24 -29.15
N PHE A 294 -12.01 -18.61 -28.04
CA PHE A 294 -12.25 -19.33 -26.81
C PHE A 294 -13.50 -18.83 -26.09
N VAL A 295 -14.18 -19.76 -25.44
CA VAL A 295 -15.33 -19.51 -24.57
C VAL A 295 -15.00 -20.01 -23.18
N ARG A 296 -15.07 -19.13 -22.18
CA ARG A 296 -14.71 -19.43 -20.78
C ARG A 296 -15.74 -18.90 -19.82
N GLN A 297 -15.93 -19.59 -18.70
CA GLN A 297 -16.83 -19.13 -17.66
C GLN A 297 -16.17 -18.08 -16.74
N LEU A 298 -16.90 -17.02 -16.39
CA LEU A 298 -16.52 -16.09 -15.34
C LEU A 298 -17.00 -16.61 -13.98
N LYS A 299 -16.06 -16.82 -13.05
CA LYS A 299 -16.31 -17.44 -11.75
C LYS A 299 -15.85 -16.60 -10.55
N THR A 300 -15.33 -15.40 -10.79
CA THR A 300 -14.81 -14.50 -9.75
C THR A 300 -15.49 -13.14 -9.82
N ALA A 301 -15.50 -12.43 -8.68
CA ALA A 301 -16.03 -11.08 -8.59
C ALA A 301 -15.26 -10.12 -9.52
N GLU A 302 -13.94 -10.27 -9.54
CA GLU A 302 -13.01 -9.49 -10.38
C GLU A 302 -13.33 -9.64 -11.85
N ASP A 303 -13.51 -10.88 -12.34
CA ASP A 303 -13.78 -11.15 -13.75
C ASP A 303 -15.15 -10.59 -14.18
N LEU A 304 -16.18 -10.75 -13.36
CA LEU A 304 -17.52 -10.23 -13.65
C LEU A 304 -17.53 -8.70 -13.74
N VAL A 305 -16.88 -8.02 -12.79
CA VAL A 305 -16.78 -6.56 -12.77
C VAL A 305 -15.93 -6.05 -13.93
N ALA A 306 -14.79 -6.70 -14.19
CA ALA A 306 -13.93 -6.37 -15.33
C ALA A 306 -14.67 -6.53 -16.66
N GLU A 307 -15.50 -7.58 -16.81
CA GLU A 307 -16.30 -7.79 -18.02
C GLU A 307 -17.39 -6.75 -18.17
N SER A 308 -18.13 -6.45 -17.10
CA SER A 308 -19.13 -5.37 -17.08
C SER A 308 -18.57 -4.05 -17.58
N ARG A 309 -17.40 -3.65 -17.06
CA ARG A 309 -16.73 -2.40 -17.44
C ARG A 309 -16.26 -2.44 -18.89
N ALA A 310 -15.59 -3.51 -19.30
CA ALA A 310 -14.99 -3.60 -20.63
C ALA A 310 -16.04 -3.68 -21.76
N MET A 311 -17.17 -4.33 -21.50
CA MET A 311 -18.23 -4.56 -22.49
C MET A 311 -19.40 -3.57 -22.37
N HIS A 312 -19.34 -2.62 -21.43
CA HIS A 312 -20.38 -1.61 -21.20
C HIS A 312 -21.77 -2.23 -20.93
N HIS A 313 -21.82 -3.23 -20.05
CA HIS A 313 -23.07 -3.87 -19.63
C HIS A 313 -23.04 -4.27 -18.15
N CYS A 314 -24.20 -4.67 -17.62
CA CYS A 314 -24.41 -4.85 -16.18
C CYS A 314 -24.25 -6.29 -15.70
N VAL A 315 -23.45 -7.14 -16.38
CA VAL A 315 -23.35 -8.57 -16.03
C VAL A 315 -22.92 -8.86 -14.59
N SER A 316 -22.13 -7.99 -13.96
CA SER A 316 -21.76 -8.08 -12.54
C SER A 316 -22.97 -8.06 -11.60
N THR A 317 -24.10 -7.48 -12.00
CA THR A 317 -25.36 -7.54 -11.22
C THR A 317 -25.93 -8.96 -11.16
N TYR A 318 -25.49 -9.88 -12.02
CA TYR A 318 -25.94 -11.28 -12.03
C TYR A 318 -25.14 -12.16 -11.06
N ALA A 319 -24.17 -11.58 -10.32
CA ALA A 319 -23.33 -12.31 -9.38
C ALA A 319 -24.15 -13.12 -8.37
N ALA A 320 -25.25 -12.57 -7.83
CA ALA A 320 -26.10 -13.30 -6.89
C ALA A 320 -26.71 -14.58 -7.51
N LYS A 321 -27.14 -14.52 -8.78
CA LYS A 321 -27.63 -15.69 -9.52
C LYS A 321 -26.51 -16.70 -9.79
N CYS A 322 -25.31 -16.21 -10.15
CA CYS A 322 -24.15 -17.05 -10.41
C CYS A 322 -23.70 -17.81 -9.17
N ILE A 323 -23.60 -17.12 -8.04
CA ILE A 323 -23.25 -17.70 -6.74
C ILE A 323 -24.27 -18.75 -6.30
N ALA A 324 -25.57 -18.53 -6.60
CA ALA A 324 -26.64 -19.47 -6.28
C ALA A 324 -26.75 -20.65 -7.26
N GLY A 325 -25.95 -20.69 -8.33
CA GLY A 325 -26.04 -21.71 -9.39
C GLY A 325 -27.24 -21.54 -10.33
N ASN A 326 -27.95 -20.41 -10.27
CA ASN A 326 -29.13 -20.11 -11.09
C ASN A 326 -28.79 -19.49 -12.45
N ALA A 327 -27.53 -19.09 -12.66
CA ALA A 327 -27.04 -18.60 -13.93
C ALA A 327 -25.54 -18.89 -14.05
N SER A 328 -25.02 -18.93 -15.27
CA SER A 328 -23.57 -18.90 -15.52
C SER A 328 -23.26 -17.89 -16.62
N ILE A 329 -22.17 -17.14 -16.43
CA ILE A 329 -21.72 -16.12 -17.38
C ILE A 329 -20.48 -16.61 -18.10
N TRP A 330 -20.51 -16.51 -19.42
CA TRP A 330 -19.46 -16.97 -20.31
C TRP A 330 -18.99 -15.83 -21.19
N VAL A 331 -17.70 -15.84 -21.53
CA VAL A 331 -17.10 -14.85 -22.40
C VAL A 331 -16.58 -15.51 -23.67
N LEU A 332 -16.99 -14.99 -24.82
CA LEU A 332 -16.42 -15.32 -26.12
C LEU A 332 -15.33 -14.30 -26.46
N ARG A 333 -14.13 -14.80 -26.74
CA ARG A 333 -12.96 -14.02 -27.10
C ARG A 333 -12.32 -14.56 -28.36
N ARG A 334 -11.58 -13.68 -29.03
CA ARG A 334 -10.76 -13.99 -30.20
C ARG A 334 -9.33 -13.56 -29.95
N THR A 335 -8.37 -14.46 -30.16
CA THR A 335 -6.96 -14.07 -30.23
C THR A 335 -6.59 -13.92 -31.69
N ALA A 336 -6.04 -12.77 -32.06
CA ALA A 336 -5.61 -12.44 -33.41
C ALA A 336 -4.40 -11.50 -33.32
N LEU A 337 -3.33 -11.78 -34.07
CA LEU A 337 -2.12 -10.94 -34.11
C LEU A 337 -1.55 -10.65 -32.70
N GLY A 338 -1.55 -11.64 -31.82
CA GLY A 338 -1.07 -11.51 -30.43
C GLY A 338 -1.98 -10.72 -29.49
N LYS A 339 -3.14 -10.23 -29.95
CA LYS A 339 -4.11 -9.48 -29.14
C LYS A 339 -5.35 -10.32 -28.85
N ILE A 340 -5.92 -10.14 -27.66
CA ILE A 340 -7.20 -10.75 -27.27
C ILE A 340 -8.30 -9.69 -27.43
N GLU A 341 -9.24 -9.97 -28.32
CA GLU A 341 -10.43 -9.18 -28.59
C GLU A 341 -11.64 -9.75 -27.82
N ARG A 342 -12.45 -8.86 -27.24
CA ARG A 342 -13.70 -9.22 -26.56
C ARG A 342 -14.84 -9.19 -27.56
N LEU A 343 -15.54 -10.31 -27.73
CA LEU A 343 -16.63 -10.42 -28.71
C LEU A 343 -17.99 -10.38 -28.02
N LEU A 344 -18.30 -11.41 -27.22
CA LEU A 344 -19.62 -11.57 -26.59
C LEU A 344 -19.50 -11.96 -25.11
N THR A 345 -20.56 -11.64 -24.38
CA THR A 345 -20.86 -12.16 -23.05
C THR A 345 -22.18 -12.92 -23.16
N ILE A 346 -22.22 -14.13 -22.59
CA ILE A 346 -23.30 -15.09 -22.74
C ILE A 346 -23.82 -15.49 -21.35
N GLU A 347 -25.10 -15.30 -21.09
CA GLU A 347 -25.78 -15.82 -19.90
C GLU A 347 -26.44 -17.16 -20.25
N LEU A 348 -26.11 -18.20 -19.48
CA LEU A 348 -26.81 -19.49 -19.52
C LEU A 348 -27.61 -19.69 -18.23
N ASP A 349 -28.76 -20.33 -18.34
CA ASP A 349 -29.52 -20.85 -17.20
C ASP A 349 -28.99 -22.24 -16.74
N PRO A 350 -29.53 -22.84 -15.66
CA PRO A 350 -29.06 -24.14 -15.14
C PRO A 350 -29.28 -25.31 -16.10
N GLN A 351 -30.10 -25.15 -17.14
CA GLN A 351 -30.33 -26.16 -18.18
C GLN A 351 -29.45 -25.93 -19.41
N ASN A 352 -28.39 -25.10 -19.29
CA ASN A 352 -27.49 -24.72 -20.37
C ASN A 352 -28.23 -24.09 -21.57
N ARG A 353 -29.33 -23.37 -21.32
CA ARG A 353 -30.01 -22.59 -22.36
C ARG A 353 -29.46 -21.17 -22.35
N ALA A 354 -29.08 -20.67 -23.53
CA ALA A 354 -28.65 -19.29 -23.70
C ALA A 354 -29.83 -18.33 -23.51
N ILE A 355 -29.78 -17.56 -22.43
CA ILE A 355 -30.79 -16.54 -22.09
C ILE A 355 -30.43 -15.22 -22.77
N GLN A 356 -29.14 -14.86 -22.77
CA GLN A 356 -28.64 -13.65 -23.40
C GLN A 356 -27.30 -13.91 -24.09
N VAL A 357 -27.13 -13.31 -25.26
CA VAL A 357 -25.86 -13.26 -26.01
C VAL A 357 -25.67 -11.82 -26.47
N ARG A 358 -24.74 -11.09 -25.84
CA ARG A 358 -24.58 -9.65 -26.04
C ARG A 358 -23.12 -9.27 -26.27
N GLY A 359 -22.89 -8.39 -27.23
CA GLY A 359 -21.59 -7.75 -27.44
C GLY A 359 -21.46 -6.43 -26.70
N PHE A 360 -20.45 -5.64 -27.08
CA PHE A 360 -20.19 -4.31 -26.53
C PHE A 360 -21.44 -3.41 -26.56
N GLY A 361 -21.74 -2.75 -25.43
CA GLY A 361 -22.89 -1.84 -25.30
C GLY A 361 -24.24 -2.54 -25.46
N ASN A 362 -24.34 -3.82 -25.09
CA ASN A 362 -25.53 -4.66 -25.26
C ASN A 362 -25.96 -4.91 -26.72
N ARG A 363 -25.06 -4.69 -27.69
CA ARG A 363 -25.36 -5.00 -29.10
C ARG A 363 -25.71 -6.48 -29.29
N PRO A 364 -26.58 -6.84 -30.25
CA PRO A 364 -26.77 -8.23 -30.63
C PRO A 364 -25.48 -8.83 -31.24
N ALA A 365 -25.41 -10.16 -31.24
CA ALA A 365 -24.32 -10.89 -31.89
C ALA A 365 -24.32 -10.62 -33.41
N LEU A 366 -23.15 -10.37 -33.97
CA LEU A 366 -22.97 -10.28 -35.42
C LEU A 366 -23.13 -11.67 -36.06
N PRO A 367 -23.50 -11.76 -37.35
CA PRO A 367 -23.68 -13.05 -38.02
C PRO A 367 -22.47 -13.98 -37.91
N GLU A 368 -21.27 -13.42 -38.00
CA GLU A 368 -20.01 -14.16 -37.90
C GLU A 368 -19.75 -14.66 -36.48
N GLU A 369 -20.08 -13.84 -35.47
CA GLU A 369 -19.98 -14.23 -34.06
C GLU A 369 -21.01 -15.32 -33.73
N ARG A 370 -22.22 -15.23 -34.30
CA ARG A 370 -23.29 -16.23 -34.14
C ARG A 370 -22.85 -17.61 -34.63
N LYS A 371 -22.15 -17.70 -35.76
CA LYS A 371 -21.56 -18.96 -36.26
C LYS A 371 -20.59 -19.59 -35.24
N ILE A 372 -19.82 -18.77 -34.53
CA ILE A 372 -18.91 -19.25 -33.48
C ILE A 372 -19.68 -19.75 -32.25
N VAL A 373 -20.72 -19.01 -31.84
CA VAL A 373 -21.60 -19.41 -30.75
C VAL A 373 -22.34 -20.70 -31.07
N GLU A 374 -22.83 -20.89 -32.29
CA GLU A 374 -23.47 -22.13 -32.75
C GLU A 374 -22.50 -23.31 -32.73
N ARG A 375 -21.25 -23.10 -33.14
CA ARG A 375 -20.20 -24.13 -33.06
C ARG A 375 -19.90 -24.53 -31.62
N TRP A 376 -19.72 -23.55 -30.73
CA TRP A 376 -19.53 -23.80 -29.30
C TRP A 376 -20.74 -24.53 -28.70
N ALA A 377 -21.95 -24.08 -29.04
CA ALA A 377 -23.18 -24.64 -28.52
C ALA A 377 -23.36 -26.11 -28.92
N LYS A 378 -23.09 -26.44 -30.19
CA LYS A 378 -23.07 -27.82 -30.67
C LYS A 378 -22.01 -28.68 -29.96
N ALA A 379 -20.84 -28.13 -29.71
CA ALA A 379 -19.74 -28.86 -29.06
C ALA A 379 -19.97 -29.12 -27.56
N ARG A 380 -20.69 -28.22 -26.87
CA ARG A 380 -20.89 -28.27 -25.41
C ARG A 380 -22.33 -28.58 -24.98
N GLY A 381 -23.23 -28.84 -25.92
CA GLY A 381 -24.63 -29.14 -25.61
C GLY A 381 -25.41 -27.95 -25.04
N VAL A 382 -25.08 -26.73 -25.48
CA VAL A 382 -25.81 -25.51 -25.11
C VAL A 382 -26.99 -25.34 -26.06
N THR A 383 -28.16 -25.02 -25.52
CA THR A 383 -29.35 -24.72 -26.34
C THR A 383 -29.40 -23.23 -26.63
N LEU A 384 -29.36 -22.86 -27.91
CA LEU A 384 -29.54 -21.47 -28.34
C LEU A 384 -31.03 -21.21 -28.58
N ARG A 385 -31.53 -20.08 -28.07
CA ARG A 385 -32.87 -19.60 -28.44
C ARG A 385 -32.80 -18.96 -29.84
N ALA A 386 -33.81 -19.23 -30.66
CA ALA A 386 -33.89 -18.84 -32.07
C ALA A 386 -33.72 -17.33 -32.29
#